data_AF-A0A9E5EP62-F1
#
_entry.id   AF-A0A9E5EP62-F1
#
_cell.length_a   1.000
_cell.length_b   1.000
_cell.length_c   1.000
_cell.angle_alpha   90.00
_cell.angle_beta   90.00
_cell.angle_gamma   90.00
#
_symmetry.space_group_name_H-M   'P 1'
#
loop_
_entity.id
_entity.type
_entity.pdbx_description
1 polymer ?
#
loop_
_entity_poly.entity_id
_entity_poly.type
_entity_poly.pdbx_seq_one_letter_code
_entity_poly.pdbx_strand_id
1 'polypeptide(L)'
;MRSGVGAAAFASAQADNGITILGTFTEVLNGFGARLSKSELSLLATDSNVLAIEENRVVGLEADQASPPWGLDRIDQRSRTLDSNYSYNFTGSGVRAYVIDTGVRSDHR
;
A
#
# COMPACT_ATOMS: atom_id res chain seq x y z
N MET A 1 7.77 -15.44 1.76
CA MET A 1 8.64 -16.65 1.78
C MET A 1 8.99 -17.00 3.21
N ARG A 2 9.32 -18.26 3.49
CA ARG A 2 9.81 -18.64 4.82
C ARG A 2 11.17 -18.00 5.10
N SER A 3 11.50 -17.86 6.38
CA SER A 3 12.80 -17.34 6.80
C SER A 3 13.94 -18.16 6.18
N GLY A 4 15.02 -17.49 5.77
CA GLY A 4 16.16 -18.11 5.09
C GLY A 4 16.00 -18.32 3.58
N VAL A 5 14.80 -18.15 3.02
CA VAL A 5 14.56 -18.20 1.56
C VAL A 5 14.51 -16.78 1.00
N GLY A 6 15.42 -16.45 0.08
CA GLY A 6 15.43 -15.15 -0.60
C GLY A 6 14.37 -15.06 -1.70
N ALA A 7 13.41 -14.14 -1.56
CA ALA A 7 12.32 -13.98 -2.53
C ALA A 7 12.80 -13.64 -3.95
N ALA A 8 13.86 -12.85 -4.12
CA ALA A 8 14.38 -12.48 -5.44
C ALA A 8 14.90 -13.70 -6.22
N ALA A 9 15.75 -14.52 -5.58
CA ALA A 9 16.29 -15.73 -6.20
C ALA A 9 15.18 -16.76 -6.46
N PHE A 10 14.25 -16.94 -5.52
CA PHE A 10 13.12 -17.85 -5.70
C PHE A 10 12.22 -17.39 -6.85
N ALA A 11 11.87 -16.10 -6.92
CA ALA A 11 11.06 -15.54 -7.99
C ALA A 11 11.73 -15.69 -9.36
N SER A 12 13.06 -15.50 -9.45
CA SER A 12 13.83 -15.75 -10.68
C SER A 12 13.70 -17.20 -11.15
N ALA A 13 13.85 -18.17 -10.22
CA ALA A 13 13.70 -19.58 -10.57
C ALA A 13 12.26 -19.92 -11.03
N GLN A 14 11.24 -19.27 -10.46
CA GLN A 14 9.87 -19.43 -10.93
C GLN A 14 9.67 -18.80 -12.32
N ALA A 15 10.31 -17.67 -12.62
CA ALA A 15 10.29 -17.06 -13.94
C ALA A 15 10.92 -17.97 -15.01
N ASP A 16 12.02 -18.64 -14.68
CA ASP A 16 12.67 -19.63 -15.56
C ASP A 16 11.73 -20.83 -15.86
N ASN A 17 10.81 -21.13 -14.95
CA ASN A 17 9.76 -22.13 -15.12
C ASN A 17 8.52 -21.59 -15.87
N GLY A 18 8.55 -20.35 -16.34
CA GLY A 18 7.48 -19.74 -17.13
C GLY A 18 6.44 -18.93 -16.34
N ILE A 19 6.58 -18.81 -15.01
CA ILE A 19 5.67 -18.01 -14.20
C ILE A 19 5.92 -16.51 -14.46
N THR A 20 4.85 -15.76 -14.71
CA THR A 20 4.95 -14.31 -14.89
C THR A 20 5.09 -13.61 -13.53
N ILE A 21 6.26 -13.06 -13.27
CA ILE A 21 6.55 -12.25 -12.07
C ILE A 21 6.14 -10.79 -12.31
N LEU A 22 5.37 -10.23 -11.38
CA LEU A 22 4.89 -8.84 -11.41
C LEU A 22 5.81 -7.88 -10.65
N GLY A 23 6.57 -8.39 -9.68
CA GLY A 23 7.52 -7.63 -8.90
C GLY A 23 7.99 -8.40 -7.66
N THR A 24 9.18 -8.07 -7.18
CA THR A 24 9.79 -8.68 -5.99
C THR A 24 9.93 -7.67 -4.88
N PHE A 25 9.69 -8.09 -3.65
CA PHE A 25 9.86 -7.31 -2.43
C PHE A 25 10.99 -7.93 -1.61
N THR A 26 11.96 -7.11 -1.18
CA THR A 26 13.14 -7.55 -0.43
C THR A 26 13.38 -6.77 0.86
N GLU A 27 12.92 -5.51 0.92
CA GLU A 27 13.24 -4.61 2.03
C GLU A 27 12.34 -4.83 3.26
N VAL A 28 11.02 -4.67 3.08
CA VAL A 28 10.04 -4.74 4.18
C VAL A 28 9.30 -6.08 4.19
N LEU A 29 9.06 -6.63 3.01
CA LEU A 29 8.43 -7.94 2.82
C LEU A 29 9.40 -8.84 2.08
N ASN A 30 9.48 -10.11 2.47
CA ASN A 30 10.21 -11.14 1.73
C ASN A 30 9.22 -11.92 0.85
N GLY A 31 8.91 -11.41 -0.34
CA GLY A 31 7.88 -11.98 -1.21
C GLY A 31 7.91 -11.43 -2.64
N PHE A 32 6.96 -11.86 -3.46
CA PHE A 32 6.82 -11.40 -4.84
C PHE A 32 5.35 -11.48 -5.28
N GLY A 33 4.96 -10.64 -6.23
CA GLY A 33 3.70 -10.75 -6.94
C GLY A 33 3.89 -11.56 -8.22
N ALA A 34 2.92 -12.40 -8.56
CA ALA A 34 2.95 -13.20 -9.79
C ALA A 34 1.54 -13.40 -10.36
N ARG A 35 1.45 -13.67 -11.67
CA ARG A 35 0.26 -14.23 -12.29
C ARG A 35 0.44 -15.74 -12.35
N LEU A 36 -0.51 -16.47 -11.77
CA LEU A 36 -0.46 -17.92 -11.66
C LEU A 36 -1.71 -18.54 -12.32
N SER A 37 -1.49 -19.58 -13.10
CA SER A 37 -2.50 -20.58 -13.43
C SER A 37 -2.86 -21.42 -12.19
N LYS A 38 -3.96 -22.16 -12.27
CA LYS A 38 -4.38 -23.06 -11.17
C LYS A 38 -3.32 -24.11 -10.84
N SER A 39 -2.66 -24.68 -11.86
CA SER A 39 -1.61 -25.68 -11.67
C SER A 39 -0.38 -25.10 -10.98
N GLU A 40 0.06 -23.90 -11.36
CA GLU A 40 1.20 -23.22 -10.72
C GLU A 40 0.88 -22.84 -9.27
N LEU A 41 -0.34 -22.37 -9.00
CA LEU A 41 -0.81 -22.12 -7.64
C LEU A 41 -0.77 -23.38 -6.78
N SER A 42 -1.26 -24.52 -7.28
CA SER A 42 -1.23 -25.79 -6.54
C SER A 42 0.20 -26.25 -6.25
N LEU A 43 1.13 -26.06 -7.19
CA LEU A 43 2.54 -26.37 -7.00
C LEU A 43 3.16 -25.47 -5.92
N LEU A 44 3.02 -24.15 -6.04
CA LEU A 44 3.58 -23.21 -5.07
C LEU A 44 2.95 -23.32 -3.68
N ALA A 45 1.66 -23.64 -3.58
CA ALA A 45 0.98 -23.83 -2.31
C ALA A 45 1.52 -25.04 -1.50
N THR A 46 2.19 -25.98 -2.17
CA THR A 46 2.81 -27.15 -1.53
C THR A 46 4.32 -27.01 -1.37
N ASP A 47 4.94 -25.95 -1.91
CA ASP A 47 6.37 -25.71 -1.78
C ASP A 47 6.72 -25.31 -0.33
N SER A 48 7.62 -26.08 0.29
CA SER A 48 8.10 -25.84 1.66
C SER A 48 8.73 -24.46 1.86
N ASN A 49 9.24 -23.82 0.81
CA ASN A 49 9.83 -22.48 0.84
C ASN A 49 8.77 -21.37 0.90
N VAL A 50 7.54 -21.66 0.48
CA VAL A 50 6.42 -20.72 0.49
C VAL A 50 5.79 -20.71 1.88
N LEU A 51 5.63 -19.50 2.43
CA LEU A 51 5.01 -19.31 3.75
C LEU A 51 3.49 -19.21 3.64
N ALA A 52 3.03 -18.41 2.69
CA ALA A 52 1.62 -18.14 2.42
C ALA A 52 1.48 -17.60 0.99
N ILE A 53 0.28 -17.74 0.43
CA ILE A 53 -0.14 -17.14 -0.83
C ILE A 53 -1.45 -16.40 -0.56
N GLU A 54 -1.54 -15.16 -1.03
CA GLU A 54 -2.75 -14.35 -0.96
C GLU A 54 -3.13 -13.89 -2.37
N GLU A 55 -4.41 -13.98 -2.69
CA GLU A 55 -4.94 -13.47 -3.96
C GLU A 55 -4.97 -11.94 -3.95
N ASN A 56 -4.51 -11.32 -5.04
CA ASN A 56 -4.54 -9.88 -5.20
C ASN A 56 -5.99 -9.36 -5.20
N ARG A 57 -6.26 -8.29 -4.44
CA ARG A 57 -7.59 -7.67 -4.34
C ARG A 57 -7.58 -6.26 -4.90
N VAL A 58 -8.70 -5.86 -5.48
CA VAL A 58 -8.93 -4.48 -5.91
C VAL A 58 -9.55 -3.71 -4.74
N VAL A 59 -8.97 -2.57 -4.42
CA VAL A 59 -9.51 -1.59 -3.45
C VAL A 59 -9.98 -0.37 -4.23
N GLY A 60 -11.15 0.16 -3.88
CA GLY A 60 -11.78 1.29 -4.57
C GLY A 60 -12.12 2.42 -3.63
N LEU A 61 -12.44 3.59 -4.21
CA LEU A 61 -12.89 4.77 -3.47
C LEU A 61 -14.42 4.71 -3.26
N GLU A 62 -14.87 5.24 -2.13
CA GLU A 62 -16.25 5.67 -1.95
C GLU A 62 -16.32 7.16 -2.32
N ALA A 63 -17.10 7.51 -3.35
CA ALA A 63 -16.96 8.79 -4.06
C ALA A 63 -17.80 9.95 -3.49
N ASP A 64 -18.83 9.66 -2.68
CA ASP A 64 -19.77 10.68 -2.23
C ASP A 64 -19.44 11.17 -0.82
N GLN A 65 -19.06 12.44 -0.71
CA GLN A 65 -18.97 13.14 0.58
C GLN A 65 -19.97 14.29 0.59
N ALA A 66 -21.14 14.06 1.18
CA ALA A 66 -22.16 15.10 1.33
C ALA A 66 -21.70 16.15 2.35
N SER A 67 -21.64 17.42 1.93
CA SER A 67 -21.21 18.56 2.75
C SER A 67 -19.90 18.34 3.52
N PRO A 68 -18.73 18.30 2.85
CA PRO A 68 -17.47 17.95 3.51
C PRO A 68 -16.74 19.17 4.11
N PRO A 69 -16.81 19.44 5.43
CA PRO A 69 -15.80 20.25 6.09
C PRO A 69 -14.59 19.35 6.41
N TRP A 70 -13.42 19.78 5.94
CA TRP A 70 -12.10 19.22 6.20
C TRP A 70 -11.68 19.31 7.69
N GLY A 71 -12.58 19.77 8.56
CA GLY A 71 -12.52 19.61 10.01
C GLY A 71 -11.48 20.49 10.73
N LEU A 72 -10.88 21.47 10.04
CA LEU A 72 -9.73 22.21 10.59
C LEU A 72 -10.04 23.01 11.84
N ASP A 73 -11.11 23.80 11.83
CA ASP A 73 -11.63 24.55 12.98
C ASP A 73 -11.98 23.63 14.17
N ARG A 74 -12.24 22.34 13.90
CA ARG A 74 -12.43 21.39 15.00
C ARG A 74 -11.09 20.99 15.63
N ILE A 75 -10.05 20.74 14.84
CA ILE A 75 -8.83 20.08 15.34
C ILE A 75 -7.78 21.04 15.92
N ASP A 76 -7.93 22.34 15.75
CA ASP A 76 -6.99 23.35 16.24
C ASP A 76 -7.38 23.96 17.60
N GLN A 77 -8.60 23.71 18.10
CA GLN A 77 -9.07 24.17 19.40
C GLN A 77 -9.52 23.03 20.36
N ARG A 78 -9.39 23.28 21.67
CA ARG A 78 -9.92 22.41 22.73
C ARG A 78 -11.38 22.71 23.09
N SER A 79 -11.80 23.97 22.93
CA SER A 79 -13.19 24.38 23.17
C SER A 79 -14.13 23.65 22.22
N ARG A 80 -15.37 23.41 22.67
CA ARG A 80 -16.41 22.78 21.84
C ARG A 80 -17.15 23.78 20.95
N THR A 81 -17.14 25.06 21.33
CA THR A 81 -17.73 26.12 20.52
C THR A 81 -16.74 26.49 19.43
N LEU A 82 -17.08 26.19 18.18
CA LEU A 82 -16.28 26.51 16.99
C LEU A 82 -16.22 28.02 16.74
N ASP A 83 -15.09 28.51 16.26
CA ASP A 83 -14.88 29.92 15.98
C ASP A 83 -14.66 30.24 14.50
N SER A 84 -14.71 29.22 13.63
CA SER A 84 -14.55 29.33 12.18
C SER A 84 -13.18 29.87 11.75
N ASN A 85 -12.17 29.73 12.61
CA ASN A 85 -10.78 30.06 12.32
C ASN A 85 -9.91 28.79 12.32
N TYR A 86 -8.75 28.85 11.65
CA TYR A 86 -7.74 27.80 11.77
C TYR A 86 -6.39 28.40 12.18
N SER A 87 -5.90 28.02 13.36
CA SER A 87 -4.63 28.45 13.93
C SER A 87 -3.64 27.28 14.02
N TYR A 88 -2.56 27.35 13.27
CA TYR A 88 -1.48 26.37 13.32
C TYR A 88 -0.24 26.93 14.02
N ASN A 89 0.44 26.09 14.80
CA ASN A 89 1.69 26.46 15.49
C ASN A 89 2.95 26.02 14.74
N PHE A 90 2.81 25.18 13.71
CA PHE A 90 3.93 24.55 13.02
C PHE A 90 3.74 24.60 11.50
N THR A 91 4.84 24.82 10.79
CA THR A 91 4.86 24.88 9.31
C THR A 91 5.09 23.52 8.66
N GLY A 92 5.40 22.49 9.45
CA GLY A 92 5.80 21.18 8.94
C GLY A 92 7.21 21.13 8.35
N SER A 93 8.04 22.17 8.53
CA SER A 93 9.42 22.18 8.03
C SER A 93 10.22 20.98 8.57
N GLY A 94 10.87 20.25 7.65
CA GLY A 94 11.63 19.03 7.98
C GLY A 94 10.81 17.74 8.02
N VAL A 95 9.47 17.80 7.93
CA VAL A 95 8.58 16.63 7.89
C VAL A 95 8.38 16.17 6.45
N ARG A 96 8.36 14.85 6.23
CA ARG A 96 7.90 14.23 4.98
C ARG A 96 6.62 13.45 5.24
N ALA A 97 5.55 13.79 4.53
CA ALA A 97 4.30 13.03 4.52
C ALA A 97 4.19 12.25 3.22
N TYR A 98 3.79 10.98 3.30
CA TYR A 98 3.52 10.12 2.14
C TYR A 98 2.02 9.88 2.05
N VAL A 99 1.43 10.15 0.88
CA VAL A 99 0.01 9.94 0.59
C VAL A 99 -0.08 8.90 -0.53
N ILE A 100 -0.74 7.79 -0.25
CA ILE A 100 -1.01 6.72 -1.22
C ILE A 100 -2.47 6.88 -1.65
N ASP A 101 -2.67 7.55 -2.79
CA ASP A 101 -3.98 7.87 -3.33
C ASP A 101 -3.91 7.79 -4.87
N THR A 102 -4.97 8.22 -5.54
CA THR A 102 -5.14 8.33 -6.99
C THR A 102 -4.18 9.31 -7.66
N GLY A 103 -3.49 10.15 -6.88
CA GLY A 103 -2.55 11.16 -7.34
C GLY A 103 -2.84 12.52 -6.74
N VAL A 104 -2.11 13.55 -7.19
CA VAL A 104 -2.35 14.94 -6.79
C VAL A 104 -2.23 15.85 -8.00
N ARG A 105 -3.11 16.85 -8.08
CA ARG A 105 -2.99 17.92 -9.08
C ARG A 105 -1.91 18.90 -8.65
N SER A 106 -0.68 18.68 -9.11
CA SER A 106 0.50 19.45 -8.68
C SER A 106 0.48 20.93 -9.07
N ASP A 107 -0.42 21.35 -9.97
CA ASP A 107 -0.57 22.73 -10.43
C ASP A 107 -1.70 23.53 -9.72
N HIS A 108 -2.32 22.96 -8.68
CA HIS A 108 -3.34 23.66 -7.90
C HIS A 108 -2.79 24.92 -7.22
N ARG A 109 -3.54 26.03 -7.25
CA ARG A 109 -3.19 27.31 -6.62
C ARG A 109 -3.82 27.47 -5.26
#